data_AF-A0A951RBS5-F1
#
_entry.id   AF-A0A951RBS5-F1
#
_cell.length_a   1.000
_cell.length_b   1.000
_cell.length_c   1.000
_cell.angle_alpha   90.00
_cell.angle_beta   90.00
_cell.angle_gamma   90.00
#
_symmetry.space_group_name_H-M   'P 1'
#
loop_
_entity.id
_entity.type
_entity.pdbx_description
1 polymer ?
#
loop_
_entity_poly.entity_id
_entity_poly.type
_entity_poly.pdbx_seq_one_letter_code
_entity_poly.pdbx_strand_id
1 'polypeptide(L)'
;MESQKTSTSILIKLVDASAGSYNQYQIAFWAQLVLGFLYSFGFFDSRIAGFVLGFFMPSLWVILTYRYAFLKAKENVQLPFPDWMQKNPGNTLVIVIDIAFLAMIWTIILTGLYEPRWIKVIFTMIFPILTLSMLRNLVIYPFPKNDDAPQTEQDRKNSNESD
;
A
#
# COMPACT_ATOMS: atom_id res chain seq x y z
N MET A 1 -21.00 -10.47 -11.79
CA MET A 1 -19.71 -10.17 -12.47
C MET A 1 -19.46 -8.68 -12.69
N GLU A 2 -20.49 -7.83 -12.75
CA GLU A 2 -20.35 -6.39 -13.00
C GLU A 2 -19.74 -5.60 -11.82
N SER A 3 -20.14 -5.93 -10.58
CA SER A 3 -19.63 -5.31 -9.35
C SER A 3 -18.10 -5.47 -9.15
N GLN A 4 -17.54 -6.62 -9.55
CA GLN A 4 -16.12 -6.93 -9.35
C GLN A 4 -15.21 -6.11 -10.30
N LYS A 5 -15.71 -5.78 -11.49
CA LYS A 5 -15.01 -4.96 -12.49
C LYS A 5 -14.93 -3.50 -12.03
N THR A 6 -16.00 -2.98 -11.42
CA THR A 6 -16.07 -1.61 -10.88
C THR A 6 -15.16 -1.41 -9.66
N SER A 7 -15.14 -2.34 -8.71
CA SER A 7 -14.27 -2.25 -7.53
C SER A 7 -12.78 -2.25 -7.89
N THR A 8 -12.41 -3.05 -8.88
CA THR A 8 -11.03 -3.11 -9.39
C THR A 8 -10.65 -1.80 -10.08
N SER A 9 -11.56 -1.20 -10.85
CA SER A 9 -11.35 0.10 -11.50
C SER A 9 -11.15 1.24 -10.50
N ILE A 10 -11.95 1.28 -9.41
CA ILE A 10 -11.83 2.30 -8.37
C ILE A 10 -10.48 2.18 -7.62
N LEU A 11 -10.09 0.95 -7.27
CA LEU A 11 -8.82 0.69 -6.62
C LEU A 11 -7.65 1.18 -7.46
N ILE A 12 -7.61 0.83 -8.75
CA ILE A 12 -6.53 1.24 -9.65
C ILE A 12 -6.49 2.78 -9.75
N LYS A 13 -7.64 3.44 -9.90
CA LYS A 13 -7.71 4.91 -9.91
C LYS A 13 -7.17 5.55 -8.63
N LEU A 14 -7.47 4.97 -7.46
CA LEU A 14 -6.96 5.46 -6.17
C LEU A 14 -5.44 5.25 -6.02
N VAL A 15 -4.94 4.10 -6.47
CA VAL A 15 -3.50 3.82 -6.53
C VAL A 15 -2.81 4.79 -7.48
N ASP A 16 -3.39 5.01 -8.67
CA ASP A 16 -2.84 5.93 -9.66
C ASP A 16 -2.80 7.37 -9.13
N ALA A 17 -3.90 7.83 -8.53
CA ALA A 17 -3.96 9.16 -7.93
C ALA A 17 -2.94 9.37 -6.80
N SER A 18 -2.62 8.31 -6.04
CA SER A 18 -1.70 8.39 -4.90
C SER A 18 -0.24 8.21 -5.31
N ALA A 19 0.05 7.22 -6.14
CA ALA A 19 1.40 6.74 -6.41
C ALA A 19 1.61 6.20 -7.84
N GLY A 20 0.70 6.48 -8.79
CA GLY A 20 0.76 5.98 -10.16
C GLY A 20 1.95 6.52 -10.95
N SER A 21 2.11 7.84 -10.96
CA SER A 21 3.25 8.52 -11.57
C SER A 21 4.25 9.04 -10.53
N TYR A 22 5.48 9.32 -10.97
CA TYR A 22 6.50 9.94 -10.11
C TYR A 22 6.04 11.30 -9.56
N ASN A 23 5.40 12.13 -10.39
CA ASN A 23 4.91 13.45 -9.98
C ASN A 23 3.79 13.34 -8.93
N GLN A 24 2.82 12.43 -9.11
CA GLN A 24 1.75 12.22 -8.11
C GLN A 24 2.31 11.74 -6.78
N TYR A 25 3.24 10.78 -6.82
CA TYR A 25 3.96 10.32 -5.63
C TYR A 25 4.69 11.46 -4.92
N GLN A 26 5.44 12.30 -5.66
CA GLN A 26 6.15 13.43 -5.06
C GLN A 26 5.20 14.43 -4.41
N ILE A 27 4.08 14.76 -5.06
CA ILE A 27 3.08 15.68 -4.51
C ILE A 27 2.50 15.09 -3.22
N ALA A 28 2.07 13.83 -3.22
CA ALA A 28 1.54 13.16 -2.04
C ALA A 28 2.57 13.07 -0.90
N PHE A 29 3.82 12.74 -1.24
CA PHE A 29 4.94 12.66 -0.30
C PHE A 29 5.20 14.01 0.38
N TRP A 30 5.38 15.08 -0.42
CA TRP A 30 5.67 16.40 0.12
C TRP A 30 4.48 17.00 0.86
N ALA A 31 3.25 16.80 0.35
CA ALA A 31 2.04 17.22 1.05
C ALA A 31 1.95 16.55 2.42
N GLN A 32 2.17 15.24 2.51
CA GLN A 32 2.16 14.52 3.78
C GLN A 32 3.26 15.01 4.72
N LEU A 33 4.48 15.23 4.21
CA LEU A 33 5.62 15.68 5.01
C LEU A 33 5.37 17.09 5.57
N VAL A 34 4.94 18.03 4.73
CA VAL A 34 4.66 19.41 5.13
C VAL A 34 3.47 19.48 6.09
N LEU A 35 2.35 18.83 5.76
CA LEU A 35 1.16 18.85 6.62
C LEU A 35 1.40 18.12 7.95
N GLY A 36 2.08 16.97 7.92
CA GLY A 36 2.45 16.23 9.13
C GLY A 36 3.42 17.02 10.02
N PHE A 37 4.36 17.75 9.42
CA PHE A 37 5.24 18.66 10.17
C PHE A 37 4.43 19.78 10.82
N LEU A 38 3.61 20.48 10.05
CA LEU A 38 2.80 21.60 10.56
C LEU A 38 1.88 21.15 11.70
N TYR A 39 1.25 19.98 11.59
CA TYR A 39 0.44 19.41 12.66
C TYR A 39 1.28 19.01 13.89
N SER A 40 2.39 18.30 13.69
CA SER A 40 3.21 17.77 14.79
C SER A 40 3.81 18.86 15.67
N PHE A 41 4.14 20.01 15.08
CA PHE A 41 4.71 21.17 15.78
C PHE A 41 3.67 22.20 16.25
N GLY A 42 2.37 21.92 16.05
CA GLY A 42 1.29 22.74 16.58
C GLY A 42 0.99 24.02 15.78
N PHE A 43 1.41 24.09 14.51
CA PHE A 43 1.05 25.21 13.63
C PHE A 43 -0.45 25.20 13.26
N PHE A 44 -1.11 24.04 13.33
CA PHE A 44 -2.57 23.92 13.22
C PHE A 44 -3.10 22.93 14.27
N ASP A 45 -3.94 23.42 15.20
CA ASP A 45 -4.50 22.63 16.29
C ASP A 45 -5.88 22.05 15.95
N SER A 46 -5.96 21.37 14.80
CA SER A 46 -7.17 20.67 14.38
C SER A 46 -7.04 19.19 14.64
N ARG A 47 -7.78 18.67 15.64
CA ARG A 47 -7.88 17.23 15.92
C ARG A 47 -8.32 16.44 14.68
N ILE A 48 -9.17 17.04 13.85
CA ILE A 48 -9.65 16.44 12.60
C ILE A 48 -8.50 16.33 11.59
N ALA A 49 -7.68 17.37 11.42
CA ALA A 49 -6.52 17.31 10.54
C ALA A 49 -5.53 16.23 11.00
N GLY A 50 -5.29 16.14 12.31
CA GLY A 50 -4.53 15.05 12.91
C GLY A 50 -5.07 13.67 12.55
N PHE A 51 -6.38 13.46 12.73
CA PHE A 51 -7.02 12.19 12.43
C PHE A 51 -6.89 11.81 10.95
N VAL A 52 -7.06 12.79 10.04
CA VAL A 52 -6.90 12.54 8.61
C VAL A 52 -5.47 12.18 8.25
N LEU A 53 -4.50 12.95 8.74
CA LEU A 53 -3.07 12.77 8.40
C LEU A 53 -2.46 11.54 9.08
N GLY A 54 -2.83 11.28 10.33
CA GLY A 54 -2.21 10.27 11.19
C GLY A 54 -2.93 8.93 11.24
N PHE A 55 -4.18 8.86 10.79
CA PHE A 55 -4.96 7.62 10.80
C PHE A 55 -5.61 7.33 9.45
N PHE A 56 -6.39 8.25 8.89
CA PHE A 56 -7.18 7.95 7.69
C PHE A 56 -6.31 7.72 6.45
N MET A 57 -5.39 8.63 6.14
CA MET A 57 -4.47 8.52 5.01
C MET A 57 -3.59 7.25 5.07
N PRO A 58 -2.87 6.98 6.17
CA PRO A 58 -2.08 5.75 6.27
C PRO A 58 -2.95 4.49 6.19
N SER A 59 -4.14 4.48 6.80
CA SER A 59 -5.06 3.33 6.70
C SER A 59 -5.50 3.08 5.25
N LEU A 60 -5.80 4.15 4.50
CA LEU A 60 -6.13 4.06 3.08
C LEU A 60 -4.95 3.45 2.30
N TRP A 61 -3.73 3.93 2.51
CA TRP A 61 -2.54 3.41 1.82
C TRP A 61 -2.20 1.97 2.20
N VAL A 62 -2.41 1.58 3.46
CA VAL A 62 -2.32 0.18 3.89
C VAL A 62 -3.31 -0.68 3.11
N ILE A 63 -4.60 -0.30 3.06
CA ILE A 63 -5.63 -1.04 2.31
C ILE A 63 -5.25 -1.14 0.83
N LEU A 64 -4.84 -0.03 0.21
CA LEU A 64 -4.44 -0.01 -1.19
C LEU A 64 -3.24 -0.92 -1.45
N THR A 65 -2.22 -0.89 -0.60
CA THR A 65 -1.02 -1.74 -0.71
C THR A 65 -1.40 -3.22 -0.71
N TYR A 66 -2.14 -3.67 0.31
CA TYR A 66 -2.51 -5.09 0.42
C TYR A 66 -3.42 -5.57 -0.72
N ARG A 67 -4.39 -4.73 -1.11
CA ARG A 67 -5.33 -5.08 -2.19
C ARG A 67 -4.66 -5.05 -3.56
N TYR A 68 -3.74 -4.12 -3.79
CA TYR A 68 -2.95 -4.06 -5.02
C TYR A 68 -1.92 -5.20 -5.08
N ALA A 69 -1.36 -5.62 -3.94
CA ALA A 69 -0.45 -6.77 -3.86
C ALA A 69 -1.18 -8.08 -4.22
N PHE A 70 -2.43 -8.23 -3.76
CA PHE A 70 -3.29 -9.33 -4.18
C PHE A 70 -3.58 -9.34 -5.68
N LEU A 71 -3.80 -8.16 -6.28
CA LEU A 71 -3.99 -8.04 -7.73
C LEU A 71 -2.73 -8.51 -8.48
N LYS A 72 -1.54 -8.07 -8.04
CA LYS A 72 -0.26 -8.50 -8.63
C LYS A 72 0.00 -9.99 -8.45
N ALA A 73 -0.27 -10.55 -7.29
CA ALA A 73 -0.09 -11.98 -7.05
C ALA A 73 -1.02 -12.86 -7.92
N LYS A 74 -2.24 -12.39 -8.24
CA LYS A 74 -3.12 -13.08 -9.20
C LYS A 74 -2.56 -13.15 -10.61
N GLU A 75 -1.70 -12.21 -10.99
CA GLU A 75 -1.05 -12.16 -12.29
C GLU A 75 0.30 -12.91 -12.28
N ASN A 76 0.51 -13.83 -11.33
CA ASN A 76 1.72 -14.64 -11.15
C ASN A 76 3.01 -13.80 -10.98
N VAL A 77 2.89 -12.56 -10.51
CA VAL A 77 4.05 -11.74 -10.14
C VAL A 77 4.67 -12.35 -8.89
N GLN A 78 5.89 -12.90 -9.01
CA GLN A 78 6.67 -13.28 -7.84
C GLN A 78 7.18 -12.01 -7.17
N LEU A 79 6.39 -11.51 -6.22
CA LEU A 79 6.71 -10.32 -5.45
C LEU A 79 7.79 -10.67 -4.41
N PRO A 80 8.73 -9.77 -4.09
CA PRO A 80 9.78 -10.00 -3.09
C PRO A 80 9.22 -9.88 -1.66
N PHE A 81 8.02 -10.42 -1.44
CA PHE A 81 7.37 -10.46 -0.15
C PHE A 81 7.71 -11.75 0.57
N PRO A 82 7.75 -11.74 1.92
CA PRO A 82 7.94 -12.96 2.70
C PRO A 82 6.84 -13.99 2.43
N ASP A 83 7.16 -15.28 2.57
CA ASP A 83 6.30 -16.42 2.19
C ASP A 83 4.87 -16.33 2.74
N TRP A 84 4.69 -15.79 3.95
CA TRP A 84 3.38 -15.64 4.57
C TRP A 84 2.46 -14.68 3.79
N MET A 85 3.04 -13.64 3.18
CA MET A 85 2.31 -12.66 2.38
C MET A 85 2.08 -13.16 0.95
N GLN A 86 2.96 -14.03 0.43
CA GLN A 86 2.76 -14.69 -0.87
C GLN A 86 1.66 -15.76 -0.83
N LYS A 87 1.49 -16.45 0.31
CA LYS A 87 0.46 -17.51 0.48
C LYS A 87 -0.96 -16.98 0.51
N ASN A 88 -1.18 -15.80 1.09
CA ASN A 88 -2.49 -15.14 1.16
C ASN A 88 -2.36 -13.61 1.00
N PRO A 89 -1.98 -13.14 -0.20
CA PRO A 89 -1.83 -11.72 -0.44
C PRO A 89 -3.22 -11.07 -0.32
N GLY A 90 -3.34 -10.00 0.45
CA GLY A 90 -4.64 -9.35 0.71
C GLY A 90 -5.54 -10.04 1.73
N ASN A 91 -4.98 -10.89 2.62
CA ASN A 91 -5.71 -11.39 3.78
C ASN A 91 -6.36 -10.23 4.55
N THR A 92 -7.68 -10.21 4.56
CA THR A 92 -8.47 -9.14 5.19
C THR A 92 -8.18 -9.05 6.69
N LEU A 93 -7.85 -10.16 7.34
CA LEU A 93 -7.50 -10.18 8.77
C LEU A 93 -6.22 -9.40 9.07
N VAL A 94 -5.21 -9.47 8.19
CA VAL A 94 -3.96 -8.71 8.35
C VAL A 94 -4.22 -7.22 8.20
N ILE A 95 -5.00 -6.82 7.18
CA ILE A 95 -5.42 -5.42 6.98
C ILE A 95 -6.17 -4.89 8.22
N VAL A 96 -7.09 -5.68 8.76
CA VAL A 96 -7.86 -5.30 9.95
C VAL A 96 -6.97 -5.15 11.18
N ILE A 97 -6.00 -6.04 11.38
CA ILE A 97 -5.03 -5.93 12.49
C ILE A 97 -4.19 -4.65 12.35
N ASP A 98 -3.66 -4.35 11.17
CA ASP A 98 -2.85 -3.15 10.94
C ASP A 98 -3.67 -1.87 11.22
N ILE A 99 -4.93 -1.83 10.78
CA ILE A 99 -5.85 -0.70 11.05
C ILE A 99 -6.21 -0.62 12.54
N ALA A 100 -6.45 -1.74 13.21
CA ALA A 100 -6.74 -1.76 14.64
C ALA A 100 -5.54 -1.27 15.46
N PHE A 101 -4.32 -1.65 15.06
CA PHE A 101 -3.09 -1.17 15.67
C PHE A 101 -2.92 0.34 15.48
N LEU A 102 -3.15 0.85 14.26
CA LEU A 102 -3.20 2.28 13.95
C LEU A 102 -4.24 3.02 14.81
N ALA A 103 -5.43 2.46 14.94
CA ALA A 103 -6.51 3.05 15.73
C ALA A 103 -6.14 3.13 17.21
N MET A 104 -5.56 2.07 17.77
CA MET A 104 -5.11 2.02 19.16
C MET A 104 -4.07 3.10 19.44
N ILE A 105 -3.08 3.26 18.56
CA ILE A 105 -2.04 4.27 18.75
C ILE A 105 -2.60 5.68 18.56
N TRP A 106 -3.50 5.87 17.60
CA TRP A 106 -4.18 7.14 17.42
C TRP A 106 -5.03 7.53 18.64
N THR A 107 -5.72 6.57 19.27
CA THR A 107 -6.44 6.80 20.53
C THR A 107 -5.48 7.25 21.63
N ILE A 108 -4.30 6.65 21.76
CA ILE A 108 -3.27 7.08 22.72
C ILE A 108 -2.88 8.54 22.47
N ILE A 109 -2.69 8.94 21.21
CA ILE A 109 -2.39 10.33 20.84
C ILE A 109 -3.54 11.29 21.22
N LEU A 110 -4.80 10.91 20.96
CA LEU A 110 -5.96 11.74 21.28
C LEU A 110 -6.22 11.90 22.78
N THR A 111 -5.92 10.88 23.57
CA THR A 111 -6.11 10.94 25.03
C THR A 111 -5.15 11.91 25.73
N GLY A 112 -4.08 12.37 25.05
CA GLY A 112 -3.08 13.25 25.64
C GLY A 112 -2.26 12.61 26.77
N LEU A 113 -2.44 11.30 27.02
CA LEU A 113 -1.70 10.54 28.03
C LEU A 113 -0.19 10.56 27.75
N TYR A 114 0.18 10.70 26.48
CA TYR A 114 1.54 10.90 26.03
C TYR A 114 1.56 12.11 25.09
N GLU A 115 2.14 13.22 25.55
CA GLU A 115 2.45 14.41 24.74
C GLU A 115 3.83 14.43 24.05
N PRO A 116 4.58 13.32 23.82
CA PRO A 116 5.84 13.44 23.13
C PRO A 116 5.56 13.80 21.66
N ARG A 117 5.98 15.01 21.28
CA ARG A 117 5.95 15.50 19.88
C ARG A 117 6.48 14.48 18.89
N TRP A 118 7.45 13.65 19.31
CA TRP A 118 8.00 12.54 18.55
C TRP A 118 6.95 11.51 18.11
N ILE A 119 5.96 11.18 18.94
CA ILE A 119 4.87 10.27 18.54
C ILE A 119 4.01 10.93 17.44
N LYS A 120 3.68 12.23 17.57
CA LYS A 120 2.95 12.95 16.51
C LYS A 120 3.72 12.94 15.19
N VAL A 121 5.04 13.16 15.22
CA VAL A 121 5.91 13.11 14.04
C VAL A 121 5.92 11.71 13.42
N ILE A 122 6.06 10.66 14.24
CA ILE A 122 6.05 9.28 13.74
C ILE A 122 4.73 8.98 13.02
N PHE A 123 3.59 9.31 13.62
CA PHE A 123 2.29 8.91 13.08
C PHE A 123 1.75 9.82 11.99
N THR A 124 2.16 11.09 11.94
CA THR A 124 1.67 12.02 10.90
C THR A 124 2.66 12.25 9.77
N MET A 125 3.93 11.86 9.92
CA MET A 125 4.93 11.96 8.86
C MET A 125 5.53 10.59 8.52
N ILE A 126 6.26 9.97 9.45
CA ILE A 126 7.12 8.81 9.14
C ILE A 126 6.30 7.63 8.66
N PHE A 127 5.28 7.24 9.41
CA PHE A 127 4.46 6.07 9.10
C PHE A 127 3.64 6.27 7.80
N PRO A 128 2.93 7.41 7.61
CA PRO A 128 2.27 7.71 6.34
C PRO A 128 3.25 7.67 5.15
N ILE A 129 4.41 8.33 5.25
CA ILE A 129 5.42 8.30 4.18
C ILE A 129 5.85 6.87 3.87
N LEU A 130 6.12 6.05 4.90
CA LEU A 130 6.52 4.66 4.72
C LEU A 130 5.44 3.84 4.00
N THR A 131 4.18 3.99 4.39
CA THR A 131 3.05 3.30 3.72
C THR A 131 2.85 3.77 2.28
N LEU A 132 3.06 5.06 1.99
CA LEU A 132 3.02 5.60 0.63
C LEU A 132 4.19 5.08 -0.22
N SER A 133 5.40 5.03 0.34
CA SER A 133 6.58 4.47 -0.33
C SER A 133 6.43 2.98 -0.60
N MET A 134 5.84 2.21 0.32
CA MET A 134 5.50 0.80 0.09
C MET A 134 4.53 0.65 -1.08
N LEU A 135 3.47 1.46 -1.13
CA LEU A 135 2.53 1.48 -2.25
C LEU A 135 3.24 1.82 -3.57
N ARG A 136 4.12 2.83 -3.57
CA ARG A 136 4.89 3.23 -4.76
C ARG A 136 5.82 2.13 -5.25
N ASN A 137 6.55 1.47 -4.34
CA ASN A 137 7.41 0.34 -4.67
C ASN A 137 6.61 -0.77 -5.34
N LEU A 138 5.42 -1.05 -4.80
CA LEU A 138 4.54 -2.04 -5.38
C LEU A 138 4.02 -1.62 -6.76
N VAL A 139 3.72 -0.34 -6.99
CA VAL A 139 3.33 0.19 -8.31
C VAL A 139 4.44 -0.01 -9.34
N ILE A 140 5.68 0.35 -9.00
CA ILE A 140 6.83 0.27 -9.92
C ILE A 140 7.21 -1.18 -10.26
N TYR A 141 6.95 -2.13 -9.35
CA TYR A 141 7.32 -3.53 -9.58
C TYR A 141 6.65 -4.07 -10.86
N PRO A 142 7.41 -4.54 -11.87
CA PRO A 142 6.82 -4.92 -13.14
C PRO A 142 5.89 -6.13 -13.00
N PHE A 143 4.85 -6.18 -13.83
CA PHE A 143 4.13 -7.44 -14.06
C PHE A 143 5.03 -8.38 -14.87
N PRO A 144 5.03 -9.70 -14.62
CA PRO A 144 5.76 -10.63 -15.47
C PRO A 144 5.22 -10.46 -16.88
N LYS A 145 6.11 -10.15 -17.82
CA LYS A 145 5.78 -10.27 -19.24
C LYS A 145 5.50 -11.76 -19.49
N ASN A 146 4.47 -12.07 -20.27
CA ASN A 146 4.10 -13.43 -20.68
C ASN A 146 5.15 -14.13 -21.57
N ASP A 147 6.42 -13.72 -21.52
CA ASP A 147 7.49 -14.24 -22.39
C ASP A 147 8.32 -15.33 -21.70
N ASP A 148 8.17 -15.51 -20.38
CA ASP A 148 8.89 -16.52 -19.59
C ASP A 148 7.94 -17.60 -19.01
N ALA A 149 6.89 -17.95 -19.75
CA ALA A 149 6.30 -19.27 -19.55
C ALA A 149 7.40 -20.28 -19.94
N PRO A 150 7.87 -21.18 -19.04
CA PRO A 150 8.72 -22.27 -19.47
C PRO A 150 7.95 -22.99 -20.57
N GLN A 151 8.51 -23.02 -21.78
CA GLN A 151 7.99 -23.84 -22.86
C GLN A 151 7.81 -25.25 -22.29
N THR A 152 6.56 -25.59 -22.00
CA THR A 152 6.17 -26.89 -21.48
C THR A 152 6.78 -27.93 -22.42
N GLU A 153 7.29 -29.02 -21.87
CA GLU A 153 8.00 -30.14 -22.53
C GLU A 153 7.26 -30.82 -23.72
N GLN A 154 6.19 -30.23 -24.25
CA GLN A 154 5.50 -30.67 -25.47
C GLN A 154 6.34 -30.51 -26.74
N ASP A 155 7.19 -29.49 -26.86
CA ASP A 155 8.04 -29.32 -28.06
C ASP A 155 9.21 -30.31 -28.11
N ARG A 156 9.64 -30.86 -26.96
CA ARG A 156 10.70 -31.88 -26.91
C ARG A 156 10.24 -33.28 -27.29
N LYS A 157 8.92 -33.56 -27.28
CA LYS A 157 8.37 -34.85 -27.70
C LYS A 157 8.17 -34.92 -29.22
N ASN A 158 7.79 -33.83 -29.87
CA ASN A 158 7.56 -33.82 -31.32
C ASN A 158 8.85 -33.92 -32.15
N SER A 159 10.01 -33.55 -31.61
CA SER A 159 11.29 -33.70 -32.30
C SER A 159 11.88 -35.12 -32.25
N ASN A 160 11.35 -36.00 -31.40
CA ASN A 160 11.85 -37.37 -31.23
C ASN A 160 10.97 -38.45 -31.91
N GLU A 161 9.86 -38.05 -32.55
CA GLU A 161 8.99 -38.95 -33.32
C GLU A 161 9.15 -38.77 -34.85
N SER A 162 10.15 -37.99 -35.30
CA SER A 162 10.39 -37.71 -36.72
C SER A 162 11.65 -38.38 -37.30
N ASP A 163 12.32 -39.28 -36.57
CA ASP A 163 13.44 -40.10 -37.06
C ASP A 163 13.04 -41.58 -37.21
#